data_AF-A0A8J8MGS9-F1
#
_entry.id   AF-A0A8J8MGS9-F1
#
_cell.length_a   1.000
_cell.length_b   1.000
_cell.length_c   1.000
_cell.angle_alpha   90.00
_cell.angle_beta   90.00
_cell.angle_gamma   90.00
#
_symmetry.space_group_name_H-M   'P 1'
#
loop_
_entity.id
_entity.type
_entity.pdbx_description
1 polymer ?
#
loop_
_entity_poly.entity_id
_entity_poly.type
_entity_poly.pdbx_seq_one_letter_code
_entity_poly.pdbx_strand_id
1 'polypeptide(L)'
;MPQKQRACFLLKSCLQLTNNDIGEVLGISEGNVKITLHRGRKKLQELFEMRCNLIDPQKPCKCHLWIKFMRDHQLQLPKGYEQPKADALKKEHFRNLSLLKKIDYLYTVEAKINKDTFMEHLKKVAKIL
;
A
#
# COMPACT_ATOMS: atom_id res chain seq x y z
N MET A 1 3.81 10.87 -3.30
CA MET A 1 5.00 10.44 -2.53
C MET A 1 6.08 10.02 -3.50
N PRO A 2 7.35 10.43 -3.30
CA PRO A 2 8.50 10.01 -4.11
C PRO A 2 8.70 8.49 -4.16
N GLN A 3 9.22 8.00 -5.29
CA GLN A 3 9.39 6.58 -5.58
C GLN A 3 10.13 5.80 -4.48
N LYS A 4 11.34 6.24 -4.11
CA LYS A 4 12.13 5.59 -3.05
C LYS A 4 11.42 5.54 -1.70
N GLN A 5 10.62 6.55 -1.36
CA GLN A 5 9.83 6.57 -0.12
C GLN A 5 8.68 5.56 -0.18
N ARG A 6 8.01 5.42 -1.33
CA ARG A 6 6.96 4.40 -1.54
C ARG A 6 7.53 3.00 -1.42
N ALA A 7 8.59 2.70 -2.17
CA ALA A 7 9.24 1.39 -2.16
C ALA A 7 9.72 1.03 -0.74
N CYS A 8 10.44 1.94 -0.08
CA CYS A 8 10.91 1.75 1.29
C CYS A 8 9.75 1.49 2.28
N PHE A 9 8.67 2.26 2.18
CA PHE A 9 7.48 2.08 3.02
C PHE A 9 6.80 0.72 2.81
N LEU A 10 6.64 0.28 1.56
CA LEU A 10 6.01 -1.01 1.22
C LEU A 10 6.87 -2.20 1.65
N LEU A 11 8.18 -2.16 1.38
CA LEU A 11 9.11 -3.20 1.82
C LEU A 11 9.11 -3.35 3.35
N LYS A 12 8.96 -2.23 4.09
CA LYS A 12 8.87 -2.28 5.55
C LYS A 12 7.52 -2.71 6.08
N SER A 13 6.43 -2.17 5.55
CA SER A 13 5.10 -2.31 6.16
C SER A 13 4.34 -3.53 5.65
N CYS A 14 4.53 -3.90 4.38
CA CYS A 14 3.84 -5.04 3.77
C CYS A 14 4.69 -6.32 3.85
N LEU A 15 6.00 -6.22 3.58
CA LEU A 15 6.89 -7.38 3.58
C LEU A 15 7.68 -7.56 4.88
N GLN A 16 7.57 -6.61 5.82
CA GLN A 16 8.20 -6.67 7.14
C GLN A 16 9.73 -6.88 7.11
N LEU A 17 10.40 -6.45 6.03
CA LEU A 17 11.84 -6.60 5.91
C LEU A 17 12.61 -5.81 6.98
N THR A 18 13.81 -6.30 7.31
CA THR A 18 14.72 -5.57 8.18
C THR A 18 15.22 -4.30 7.48
N ASN A 19 15.67 -3.30 8.24
CA ASN A 19 16.20 -2.09 7.61
C ASN A 19 17.48 -2.37 6.82
N ASN A 20 18.23 -3.42 7.19
CA ASN A 20 19.42 -3.86 6.49
C ASN A 20 19.04 -4.42 5.11
N ASP A 21 18.12 -5.40 5.05
CA ASP A 21 17.67 -5.98 3.77
C ASP A 21 17.04 -4.91 2.86
N ILE A 22 16.29 -3.96 3.42
CA ILE A 22 15.73 -2.83 2.65
C ILE A 22 16.85 -1.94 2.09
N GLY A 23 17.91 -1.70 2.87
CA GLY A 23 19.08 -0.96 2.42
C GLY A 23 19.77 -1.65 1.25
N GLU A 24 19.90 -2.98 1.31
CA GLU A 24 20.44 -3.80 0.23
C GLU A 24 19.56 -3.76 -1.02
N VAL A 25 18.24 -3.89 -0.88
CA VAL A 25 17.28 -3.84 -2.01
C VAL A 25 17.31 -2.47 -2.70
N LEU A 26 17.43 -1.39 -1.94
CA LEU A 26 17.35 -0.01 -2.46
C LEU A 26 18.71 0.62 -2.77
N GLY A 27 19.82 -0.07 -2.48
CA GLY A 27 21.18 0.45 -2.64
C GLY A 27 21.46 1.68 -1.77
N ILE A 28 20.96 1.70 -0.54
CA ILE A 28 21.15 2.80 0.44
C ILE A 28 21.58 2.25 1.80
N SER A 29 22.22 3.09 2.62
CA SER A 29 22.60 2.68 3.98
C SER A 29 21.37 2.48 4.88
N GLU A 30 21.51 1.63 5.91
CA GLU A 30 20.45 1.40 6.90
C GLU A 30 19.99 2.70 7.58
N GLY A 31 20.92 3.63 7.85
CA GLY A 31 20.58 4.95 8.37
C GLY A 31 19.68 5.74 7.42
N ASN A 32 19.96 5.69 6.12
CA ASN A 32 19.15 6.35 5.10
C ASN A 32 17.77 5.68 4.92
N VAL A 33 17.66 4.36 5.17
CA VAL A 33 16.37 3.66 5.25
C VAL A 33 15.49 4.28 6.34
N LYS A 34 16.02 4.49 7.55
CA LYS A 34 15.26 5.08 8.68
C LYS A 34 14.73 6.48 8.34
N ILE A 35 15.58 7.33 7.75
CA ILE A 35 15.20 8.68 7.31
C ILE A 35 14.13 8.63 6.21
N THR A 36 14.32 7.74 5.22
CA THR A 36 13.39 7.56 4.10
C THR A 36 12.02 7.08 4.59
N LEU A 37 11.98 6.14 5.53
CA LEU A 37 10.75 5.66 6.16
C LEU A 37 10.03 6.78 6.92
N HIS A 38 10.76 7.55 7.73
CA HIS A 38 10.17 8.66 8.48
C HIS A 38 9.51 9.67 7.53
N ARG A 39 10.23 10.11 6.48
CA ARG A 39 9.71 11.04 5.47
C ARG A 39 8.51 10.45 4.71
N GLY A 40 8.58 9.17 4.37
CA GLY A 40 7.47 8.45 3.74
C GLY A 40 6.21 8.44 4.62
N ARG A 41 6.32 8.06 5.90
CA ARG A 41 5.19 8.06 6.84
C ARG A 41 4.56 9.44 6.99
N LYS A 42 5.39 10.48 7.17
CA LYS A 42 4.91 11.86 7.26
C LYS A 42 4.16 12.29 6.00
N LYS A 43 4.66 11.95 4.81
CA LYS A 43 3.97 12.27 3.56
C LYS A 43 2.65 11.52 3.39
N LEU A 44 2.56 10.27 3.84
CA LEU A 44 1.30 9.52 3.87
C LEU A 44 0.30 10.15 4.83
N GLN A 45 0.74 10.51 6.03
CA GLN A 45 -0.07 11.20 7.02
C GLN A 45 -0.65 12.49 6.45
N GLU A 46 0.19 13.37 5.90
CA GLU A 46 -0.26 14.61 5.23
C GLU A 46 -1.25 14.34 4.09
N LEU A 47 -1.03 13.28 3.29
CA LEU A 47 -1.93 12.92 2.20
C LEU A 47 -3.31 12.49 2.68
N PHE A 48 -3.39 11.76 3.79
CA PHE A 48 -4.67 11.30 4.31
C PHE A 48 -5.38 12.34 5.16
N GLU A 49 -4.67 13.09 6.01
CA GLU A 49 -5.27 14.17 6.82
C GLU A 49 -5.96 15.24 5.96
N MET A 50 -5.40 15.53 4.78
CA MET A 50 -5.96 16.53 3.88
C MET A 50 -7.11 16.02 3.00
N ARG A 51 -7.33 14.70 2.91
CA ARG A 51 -8.18 14.12 1.85
C ARG A 51 -9.16 13.06 2.33
N CYS A 52 -8.84 12.31 3.38
CA CYS A 52 -9.54 11.09 3.78
C CYS A 52 -10.70 11.37 4.75
N ASN A 53 -11.94 11.04 4.37
CA ASN A 53 -13.08 11.20 5.27
C ASN A 53 -13.06 10.29 6.50
N LEU A 54 -12.22 9.24 6.48
CA LEU A 54 -12.04 8.33 7.62
C LEU A 54 -11.16 8.95 8.71
N ILE A 55 -10.34 9.93 8.35
CA ILE A 55 -9.50 10.67 9.30
C ILE A 55 -10.22 11.96 9.72
N ASP A 56 -10.82 12.66 8.77
CA ASP A 56 -11.60 13.87 9.04
C ASP A 56 -12.93 13.80 8.26
N PRO A 57 -14.09 13.65 8.94
CA PRO A 57 -15.40 13.51 8.31
C PRO A 57 -15.79 14.62 7.32
N GLN A 58 -15.14 15.79 7.40
CA GLN A 58 -15.39 16.92 6.49
C GLN A 58 -14.64 16.80 5.15
N LYS A 59 -13.76 15.81 4.96
CA LYS A 59 -12.91 15.67 3.77
C LYS A 59 -13.59 14.86 2.64
N PRO A 60 -13.25 15.12 1.36
CA PRO A 60 -14.07 14.69 0.21
C PRO A 60 -13.89 13.22 -0.25
N CYS A 61 -12.82 12.52 0.16
CA CYS A 61 -12.61 11.10 -0.21
C CYS A 61 -13.69 10.22 0.41
N LYS A 62 -14.31 9.34 -0.37
CA LYS A 62 -15.20 8.28 0.14
C LYS A 62 -14.60 6.95 -0.26
N CYS A 63 -13.98 6.26 0.69
CA CYS A 63 -13.45 4.94 0.40
C CYS A 63 -14.64 3.97 0.23
N HIS A 64 -15.00 3.63 -1.02
CA HIS A 64 -16.14 2.75 -1.32
C HIS A 64 -16.05 1.40 -0.58
N LEU A 65 -14.83 0.87 -0.42
CA LEU A 65 -14.54 -0.34 0.36
C LEU A 65 -14.89 -0.17 1.84
N TRP A 66 -14.71 1.03 2.38
CA TRP A 66 -14.98 1.32 3.77
C TRP A 66 -16.49 1.56 4.03
N ILE A 67 -17.18 2.18 3.06
CA ILE A 67 -18.66 2.23 3.07
C ILE A 67 -19.24 0.81 3.08
N LYS A 68 -18.65 -0.11 2.31
CA LYS A 68 -19.04 -1.53 2.32
C LYS A 68 -18.76 -2.16 3.69
N PHE A 69 -17.54 -2.05 4.20
CA PHE A 69 -17.13 -2.57 5.52
C PHE A 69 -18.07 -2.10 6.66
N MET A 70 -18.42 -0.81 6.68
CA MET A 70 -19.37 -0.25 7.65
C MET A 70 -20.75 -0.89 7.58
N ARG A 71 -21.27 -1.13 6.38
CA ARG A 71 -22.55 -1.81 6.19
C ARG A 71 -22.47 -3.25 6.63
N ASP A 72 -21.39 -3.94 6.26
CA ASP A 72 -21.15 -5.34 6.63
C ASP A 72 -21.03 -5.53 8.16
N HIS A 73 -20.67 -4.47 8.90
CA HIS A 73 -20.52 -4.48 10.36
C HIS A 73 -21.50 -3.56 11.13
N GLN A 74 -22.57 -3.08 10.50
CA GLN A 74 -23.65 -2.30 11.13
C GLN A 74 -23.18 -1.01 11.84
N LEU A 75 -22.13 -0.37 11.32
CA LEU A 75 -21.57 0.88 11.85
C LEU A 75 -22.23 2.11 11.20
N GLN A 76 -22.35 3.22 11.94
CA GLN A 76 -23.03 4.42 11.45
C GLN A 76 -22.26 5.15 10.34
N LEU A 77 -22.86 5.24 9.14
CA LEU A 77 -22.30 5.98 8.00
C LEU A 77 -22.37 7.50 8.21
N PRO A 78 -21.30 8.26 7.90
CA PRO A 78 -21.36 9.72 7.87
C PRO A 78 -22.41 10.19 6.85
N LYS A 79 -23.24 11.16 7.23
CA LYS A 79 -24.29 11.73 6.35
C LYS A 79 -23.70 12.82 5.43
N GLY A 80 -24.17 12.91 4.18
CA GLY A 80 -24.08 14.16 3.40
C GLY A 80 -23.56 14.12 1.97
N TYR A 81 -23.03 13.02 1.40
CA TYR A 81 -22.44 13.14 0.05
C TYR A 81 -22.40 11.83 -0.77
N GLU A 82 -22.71 11.91 -2.08
CA GLU A 82 -22.63 10.81 -3.08
C GLU A 82 -21.33 10.81 -3.92
N GLN A 83 -20.77 9.64 -4.19
CA GLN A 83 -19.70 9.48 -5.20
C GLN A 83 -20.27 8.67 -6.36
N PRO A 84 -20.22 9.19 -7.60
CA PRO A 84 -20.66 8.43 -8.77
C PRO A 84 -19.71 7.28 -9.04
N LYS A 85 -20.27 6.07 -9.17
CA LYS A 85 -19.53 4.88 -9.63
C LYS A 85 -19.43 4.91 -11.15
N ALA A 86 -18.35 5.48 -11.68
CA ALA A 86 -18.05 5.35 -13.11
C ALA A 86 -17.59 3.92 -13.45
N ASP A 87 -17.98 3.39 -14.61
CA ASP A 87 -17.61 2.04 -15.07
C ASP A 87 -16.09 1.83 -15.16
N ALA A 88 -15.33 2.91 -15.39
CA ALA A 88 -13.87 2.88 -15.36
C ALA A 88 -13.33 2.42 -13.99
N LEU A 89 -13.91 2.93 -12.89
CA LEU A 89 -13.51 2.57 -11.53
C LEU A 89 -13.84 1.10 -11.22
N LYS A 90 -14.96 0.61 -11.76
CA LYS A 90 -15.38 -0.79 -11.61
C LYS A 90 -14.41 -1.73 -12.34
N LYS A 91 -14.02 -1.41 -13.57
CA LYS A 91 -13.02 -2.18 -14.34
C LYS A 91 -11.66 -2.23 -13.65
N GLU A 92 -11.21 -1.11 -13.09
CA GLU A 92 -9.96 -1.03 -12.34
C GLU A 92 -10.00 -1.87 -11.05
N HIS A 93 -11.12 -1.85 -10.33
CA HIS A 93 -11.33 -2.69 -9.15
C HIS A 93 -11.23 -4.19 -9.45
N PHE A 94 -11.85 -4.65 -10.54
CA PHE A 94 -11.78 -6.08 -10.95
C PHE A 94 -10.38 -6.49 -11.43
N ARG A 95 -9.62 -5.59 -12.09
CA ARG A 95 -8.20 -5.83 -12.37
C ARG A 95 -7.41 -6.06 -11.08
N ASN A 96 -7.63 -5.24 -10.06
CA ASN A 96 -6.95 -5.38 -8.78
C ASN A 96 -7.30 -6.68 -8.05
N LEU A 97 -8.55 -7.16 -8.17
CA LEU A 97 -8.96 -8.47 -7.65
C LEU A 97 -8.20 -9.64 -8.29
N SER A 98 -7.87 -9.56 -9.58
CA SER A 98 -7.03 -10.58 -10.24
C SER A 98 -5.59 -10.59 -9.72
N LEU A 99 -5.06 -9.44 -9.31
CA LEU A 99 -3.75 -9.32 -8.67
C LEU A 99 -3.79 -9.92 -7.25
N LEU A 100 -4.87 -9.67 -6.50
CA LEU A 100 -5.06 -10.24 -5.16
C LEU A 100 -5.10 -11.77 -5.19
N LYS A 101 -5.72 -12.39 -6.21
CA LYS A 101 -5.66 -13.85 -6.39
C LYS A 101 -4.24 -14.38 -6.63
N LYS A 102 -3.40 -13.63 -7.33
CA LYS A 102 -1.99 -14.01 -7.53
C LYS A 102 -1.19 -13.88 -6.23
N ILE A 103 -1.50 -12.87 -5.42
CA ILE A 103 -0.90 -12.69 -4.09
C ILE A 103 -1.32 -13.82 -3.16
N ASP A 104 -2.62 -14.16 -3.11
CA ASP A 104 -3.16 -15.28 -2.34
C ASP A 104 -2.46 -16.61 -2.69
N TYR A 105 -2.28 -16.87 -3.99
CA TYR A 105 -1.53 -18.03 -4.46
C TYR A 105 -0.11 -18.09 -3.87
N LEU A 106 0.62 -16.96 -3.81
CA LEU A 106 1.97 -16.92 -3.23
C LEU A 106 2.02 -17.33 -1.75
N TYR A 107 0.92 -17.19 -1.00
CA TYR A 107 0.82 -17.65 0.39
C TYR A 107 0.40 -19.12 0.52
N THR A 108 -0.07 -19.75 -0.55
CA THR A 108 -0.47 -21.17 -0.58
C THR A 108 0.61 -22.12 -1.08
N VAL A 109 1.66 -21.60 -1.74
CA VAL A 109 2.77 -22.41 -2.24
C VAL A 109 3.99 -22.29 -1.34
N GLU A 110 4.63 -23.42 -1.05
CA GLU A 110 5.91 -23.45 -0.35
C GLU A 110 7.01 -22.85 -1.26
N ALA A 111 7.54 -21.69 -0.88
CA ALA A 111 8.51 -20.96 -1.68
C ALA A 111 9.89 -21.62 -1.60
N LYS A 112 10.22 -22.48 -2.57
CA LYS A 112 11.55 -23.06 -2.77
C LYS A 112 12.49 -22.08 -3.50
N ILE A 113 12.66 -20.88 -2.94
CA ILE A 113 13.57 -19.86 -3.49
C ILE A 113 14.66 -19.54 -2.46
N ASN A 114 15.91 -19.47 -2.89
CA ASN A 114 17.00 -19.05 -2.02
C ASN A 114 16.98 -17.51 -1.83
N LYS A 115 17.62 -17.05 -0.75
CA LYS A 115 17.64 -15.63 -0.37
C LYS A 115 18.11 -14.75 -1.53
N ASP A 116 19.20 -15.12 -2.20
CA ASP A 116 19.82 -14.28 -3.23
C ASP A 116 18.89 -14.07 -4.44
N THR A 117 18.22 -15.14 -4.90
CA THR A 117 17.27 -15.06 -6.02
C THR A 117 16.05 -14.22 -5.64
N PHE A 118 15.58 -14.34 -4.40
CA PHE A 118 14.50 -13.51 -3.88
C PHE A 118 14.89 -12.02 -3.82
N MET A 119 16.10 -11.72 -3.34
CA MET A 119 16.63 -10.36 -3.24
C MET A 119 16.81 -9.72 -4.64
N GLU A 120 17.27 -10.47 -5.62
CA GLU A 120 17.36 -10.01 -7.02
C GLU A 120 15.98 -9.66 -7.60
N HIS A 121 14.97 -10.49 -7.36
CA HIS A 121 13.59 -10.18 -7.77
C HIS A 121 13.07 -8.90 -7.10
N LEU A 122 13.31 -8.71 -5.81
CA LEU A 122 12.94 -7.49 -5.10
C LEU A 122 13.66 -6.25 -5.67
N LYS A 123 14.95 -6.33 -5.97
CA LYS A 123 15.72 -5.25 -6.60
C LYS A 123 15.11 -4.84 -7.95
N LYS A 124 14.62 -5.79 -8.75
CA LYS A 124 13.92 -5.51 -10.01
C LYS A 124 12.58 -4.80 -9.79
N VAL A 125 11.75 -5.30 -8.86
CA VAL A 125 10.44 -4.72 -8.55
C VAL A 125 10.54 -3.33 -7.93
N ALA A 126 11.54 -3.09 -7.09
CA ALA A 126 11.75 -1.79 -6.45
C ALA A 126 12.02 -0.65 -7.47
N LYS A 127 12.45 -0.97 -8.71
CA LYS A 127 12.64 0.03 -9.78
C LYS A 127 11.35 0.51 -10.42
N ILE A 128 10.24 -0.23 -10.28
CA ILE A 128 8.94 0.07 -10.90
C ILE A 128 7.88 0.56 -9.89
N LEU A 129 8.06 0.28 -8.59
CA LEU A 129 7.31 0.89 -7.47
C LEU A 129 7.77 2.32 -7.23
#